data_AF-A0A955ASN2-F1
#
_entry.id   AF-A0A955ASN2-F1
#
_cell.length_a   1.000
_cell.length_b   1.000
_cell.length_c   1.000
_cell.angle_alpha   90.00
_cell.angle_beta   90.00
_cell.angle_gamma   90.00
#
_symmetry.space_group_name_H-M   'P 1'
#
loop_
_entity.id
_entity.type
_entity.pdbx_description
1 polymer ?
#
loop_
_entity_poly.entity_id
_entity_poly.type
_entity_poly.pdbx_seq_one_letter_code
_entity_poly.pdbx_strand_id
1 'polypeptide(L)'
;MRKIQFVLSLTLAACFSCIANAQISTDGKLDDDIVTLVYNPADGNLSIANPYEAAGEAKPVTTLEAVSAGGYFTGTRPPQLTGLFDVFSATKLFKLDPAGFDDLDFGPAMAPGIGKDVLAQDLKVSGSFLGGGSLEVDLMYVPEPSSMVMIGLGLIGLASIRRKRS
;
A
#
# COMPACT_ATOMS: atom_id res chain seq x y z
N MET A 1 28.35 5.48 -53.13
CA MET A 1 28.97 5.74 -51.80
C MET A 1 28.05 6.63 -50.99
N ARG A 2 27.70 6.20 -49.75
CA ARG A 2 27.19 7.02 -48.61
C ARG A 2 25.77 7.62 -48.76
N LYS A 3 24.86 7.64 -47.78
CA LYS A 3 24.76 7.07 -46.42
C LYS A 3 23.25 7.08 -46.08
N ILE A 4 22.74 5.98 -45.55
CA ILE A 4 21.38 5.86 -44.98
C ILE A 4 21.41 6.56 -43.61
N GLN A 5 20.51 7.52 -43.37
CA GLN A 5 20.21 8.01 -42.03
C GLN A 5 18.75 7.70 -41.70
N PHE A 6 18.57 6.59 -40.99
CA PHE A 6 17.33 6.22 -40.31
C PHE A 6 17.36 6.93 -38.95
N VAL A 7 16.59 8.01 -38.79
CA VAL A 7 16.39 8.67 -37.49
C VAL A 7 15.19 7.98 -36.84
N LEU A 8 15.47 6.94 -36.05
CA LEU A 8 14.48 6.28 -35.20
C LEU A 8 14.47 7.01 -33.84
N SER A 9 13.70 8.08 -33.74
CA SER A 9 13.45 8.74 -32.45
C SER A 9 12.33 8.00 -31.74
N LEU A 10 12.69 6.97 -30.98
CA LEU A 10 11.76 6.19 -30.15
C LEU A 10 11.62 6.89 -28.79
N THR A 11 10.73 7.88 -28.72
CA THR A 11 10.35 8.51 -27.46
C THR A 11 9.43 7.56 -26.70
N LEU A 12 10.02 6.68 -25.88
CA LEU A 12 9.29 5.79 -24.99
C LEU A 12 8.78 6.60 -23.79
N ALA A 13 7.74 7.40 -24.00
CA ALA A 13 6.93 7.98 -22.93
C ALA A 13 6.05 6.87 -22.35
N ALA A 14 6.66 5.99 -21.56
CA ALA A 14 5.92 5.04 -20.75
C ALA A 14 5.27 5.84 -19.59
N CYS A 15 4.07 6.35 -19.86
CA CYS A 15 3.16 6.83 -18.84
C CYS A 15 2.77 5.63 -17.97
N PHE A 16 3.57 5.34 -16.94
CA PHE A 16 3.39 4.23 -16.01
C PHE A 16 2.48 4.61 -14.83
N SER A 17 1.54 5.54 -15.05
CA SER A 17 0.57 5.97 -14.03
C SER A 17 -0.76 5.26 -14.22
N CYS A 18 -0.75 3.94 -14.08
CA CYS A 18 -1.93 3.13 -13.74
C CYS A 18 -1.51 1.68 -13.49
N ILE A 19 -0.57 1.46 -12.58
CA ILE A 19 -0.54 0.16 -11.90
C ILE A 19 -1.76 0.21 -10.97
N ALA A 20 -2.88 -0.30 -11.47
CA ALA A 20 -3.96 -0.75 -10.62
C ALA A 20 -3.31 -1.69 -9.58
N ASN A 21 -3.37 -1.30 -8.31
CA ASN A 21 -2.99 -2.16 -7.19
C ASN A 21 -3.86 -3.42 -7.30
N ALA A 22 -3.33 -4.43 -7.98
CA ALA A 22 -3.96 -5.73 -8.09
C ALA A 22 -3.98 -6.32 -6.68
N GLN A 23 -5.16 -6.31 -6.08
CA GLN A 23 -5.43 -6.85 -4.77
C GLN A 23 -5.15 -8.35 -4.80
N ILE A 24 -4.10 -8.77 -4.12
CA ILE A 24 -3.92 -10.17 -3.74
C ILE A 24 -4.35 -10.26 -2.28
N SER A 25 -5.66 -10.30 -2.08
CA SER A 25 -6.24 -10.85 -0.86
C SER A 25 -5.97 -12.35 -0.92
N THR A 26 -4.99 -12.82 -0.17
CA THR A 26 -4.75 -14.25 0.00
C THR A 26 -5.73 -14.78 1.02
N ASP A 27 -6.81 -15.38 0.53
CA ASP A 27 -7.61 -16.37 1.25
C ASP A 27 -8.28 -15.86 2.54
N GLY A 28 -9.52 -15.38 2.40
CA GLY A 28 -10.40 -15.13 3.52
C GLY A 28 -11.70 -14.55 3.01
N LYS A 29 -12.84 -15.02 3.51
CA LYS A 29 -14.05 -14.19 3.46
C LYS A 29 -13.66 -12.82 3.99
N LEU A 30 -14.07 -11.75 3.32
CA LEU A 30 -14.15 -10.45 3.95
C LEU A 30 -15.20 -10.63 5.07
N ASP A 31 -14.77 -11.07 6.25
CA ASP A 31 -15.60 -10.90 7.43
C ASP A 31 -15.75 -9.39 7.59
N ASP A 32 -16.99 -8.96 7.84
CA ASP A 32 -17.42 -7.58 7.62
C ASP A 32 -16.64 -6.54 8.45
N ASP A 33 -15.84 -6.95 9.43
CA ASP A 33 -15.12 -6.07 10.36
C ASP A 33 -13.59 -5.95 10.09
N ILE A 34 -13.09 -6.42 8.94
CA ILE A 34 -11.66 -6.34 8.59
C ILE A 34 -11.33 -5.04 7.86
N VAL A 35 -10.38 -4.28 8.38
CA VAL A 35 -9.83 -3.08 7.72
C VAL A 35 -8.50 -3.39 7.06
N THR A 36 -8.31 -2.90 5.83
CA THR A 36 -7.07 -3.16 5.08
C THR A 36 -6.07 -2.04 5.31
N LEU A 37 -4.91 -2.39 5.84
CA LEU A 37 -3.76 -1.49 5.88
C LEU A 37 -2.90 -1.73 4.62
N VAL A 38 -2.77 -0.71 3.80
CA VAL A 38 -1.98 -0.76 2.57
C VAL A 38 -0.66 -0.05 2.80
N TYR A 39 0.44 -0.79 2.60
CA TYR A 39 1.78 -0.23 2.62
C TYR A 39 2.43 -0.32 1.24
N ASN A 40 2.95 0.81 0.76
CA ASN A 40 3.72 0.90 -0.47
C ASN A 40 5.22 1.01 -0.15
N PRO A 41 6.02 -0.04 -0.42
CA PRO A 41 7.46 -0.02 -0.15
C PRO A 41 8.24 0.95 -1.06
N ALA A 42 7.67 1.39 -2.19
CA ALA A 42 8.38 2.25 -3.13
C ALA A 42 8.56 3.68 -2.58
N ASP A 43 7.56 4.20 -1.88
CA ASP A 43 7.52 5.58 -1.35
C ASP A 43 7.34 5.63 0.18
N GLY A 44 7.12 4.49 0.83
CA GLY A 44 6.85 4.44 2.26
C GLY A 44 5.43 4.87 2.62
N ASN A 45 4.52 4.94 1.63
CA ASN A 45 3.15 5.35 1.87
C ASN A 45 2.40 4.31 2.70
N LEU A 46 1.66 4.79 3.70
CA LEU A 46 0.77 3.98 4.52
C LEU A 46 -0.64 4.54 4.41
N SER A 47 -1.59 3.71 3.99
CA SER A 47 -2.99 4.09 3.94
C SER A 47 -3.90 3.00 4.47
N ILE A 48 -5.12 3.39 4.78
CA ILE A 48 -6.18 2.51 5.23
C ILE A 48 -7.32 2.59 4.25
N ALA A 49 -7.81 1.42 3.86
CA ALA A 49 -9.03 1.25 3.10
C ALA A 49 -10.06 0.51 3.94
N ASN A 50 -11.20 1.15 4.20
CA ASN A 50 -12.32 0.53 4.91
C ASN A 50 -13.28 -0.11 3.90
N PRO A 51 -13.46 -1.44 3.89
CA PRO A 51 -14.32 -2.09 2.88
C PRO A 51 -15.81 -1.83 3.10
N TYR A 52 -16.21 -1.26 4.24
CA TYR A 52 -17.60 -1.10 4.65
C TYR A 52 -18.44 -0.20 3.72
N GLU A 53 -17.82 0.66 2.89
CA GLU A 53 -18.54 1.40 1.85
C GLU A 53 -19.23 0.45 0.82
N ALA A 54 -18.67 -0.73 0.58
CA ALA A 54 -19.19 -1.66 -0.42
C ALA A 54 -20.43 -2.46 0.05
N ALA A 55 -20.65 -2.56 1.37
CA ALA A 55 -21.69 -3.39 1.97
C ALA A 55 -22.98 -2.62 2.34
N GLY A 56 -23.02 -1.29 2.17
CA GLY A 56 -24.22 -0.47 2.36
C GLY A 56 -24.51 -0.03 3.80
N GLU A 57 -23.70 -0.44 4.78
CA GLU A 57 -23.76 0.05 6.17
C GLU A 57 -22.37 0.50 6.64
N ALA A 58 -21.89 1.66 6.18
CA ALA A 58 -20.56 2.13 6.56
C ALA A 58 -20.42 2.23 8.11
N LYS A 59 -19.55 1.41 8.70
CA LYS A 59 -19.07 1.60 10.07
C LYS A 59 -17.76 2.37 9.99
N PRO A 60 -17.74 3.68 10.27
CA PRO A 60 -16.52 4.45 10.18
C PRO A 60 -15.58 4.09 11.34
N VAL A 61 -14.29 4.10 11.07
CA VAL A 61 -13.25 3.87 12.08
C VAL A 61 -13.11 5.12 12.92
N THR A 62 -13.15 4.99 14.25
CA THR A 62 -13.04 6.14 15.18
C THR A 62 -11.65 6.27 15.77
N THR A 63 -10.98 5.14 16.00
CA THR A 63 -9.60 5.13 16.47
C THR A 63 -8.76 4.22 15.61
N LEU A 64 -7.53 4.66 15.38
CA LEU A 64 -6.49 3.84 14.81
C LEU A 64 -5.21 4.08 15.59
N GLU A 65 -4.60 2.98 16.01
CA GLU A 65 -3.26 2.93 16.57
C GLU A 65 -2.41 1.97 15.74
N ALA A 66 -1.29 2.47 15.22
CA ALA A 66 -0.25 1.65 14.63
C ALA A 66 1.04 1.82 15.45
N VAL A 67 1.59 0.70 15.92
CA VAL A 67 2.82 0.65 16.72
C VAL A 67 3.87 -0.12 15.93
N SER A 68 5.05 0.49 15.79
CA SER A 68 6.23 -0.11 15.16
C SER A 68 7.29 -0.33 16.24
N ALA A 69 7.65 -1.59 16.50
CA ALA A 69 8.65 -1.92 17.51
C ALA A 69 10.06 -1.45 17.10
N GLY A 70 10.36 -1.44 15.81
CA GLY A 70 11.63 -1.07 15.18
C GLY A 70 11.76 0.43 14.92
N GLY A 71 10.69 1.20 15.15
CA GLY A 71 10.74 2.66 14.98
C GLY A 71 10.71 3.10 13.52
N TYR A 72 9.97 2.39 12.67
CA TYR A 72 9.95 2.61 11.22
C TYR A 72 9.05 3.75 10.75
N PHE A 73 8.29 4.38 11.63
CA PHE A 73 7.58 5.60 11.26
C PHE A 73 8.60 6.73 11.11
N THR A 74 8.73 7.25 9.90
CA THR A 74 9.73 8.27 9.57
C THR A 74 9.09 9.40 8.79
N GLY A 75 9.83 10.49 8.61
CA GLY A 75 9.38 11.63 7.82
C GLY A 75 8.59 12.67 8.62
N THR A 76 7.78 13.42 7.90
CA THR A 76 6.97 14.51 8.45
C THR A 76 5.63 14.00 8.92
N ARG A 77 5.09 14.62 9.98
CA ARG A 77 3.74 14.34 10.48
C ARG A 77 2.73 14.38 9.32
N PRO A 78 1.94 13.30 9.11
CA PRO A 78 0.87 13.29 8.12
C PRO A 78 -0.11 14.46 8.31
N PRO A 79 -0.52 15.16 7.25
CA PRO A 79 -1.42 16.31 7.35
C PRO A 79 -2.82 15.96 7.87
N GLN A 80 -3.21 14.68 7.88
CA GLN A 80 -4.49 14.17 8.37
C GLN A 80 -4.51 14.05 9.90
N LEU A 81 -3.34 14.01 10.54
CA LEU A 81 -3.20 13.98 12.00
C LEU A 81 -3.28 15.40 12.56
N THR A 82 -4.46 16.01 12.58
CA THR A 82 -4.69 17.38 13.06
C THR A 82 -5.35 17.45 14.43
N GLY A 83 -5.84 16.31 14.95
CA GLY A 83 -6.53 16.20 16.22
C GLY A 83 -5.62 16.46 17.41
N LEU A 84 -6.23 16.91 18.51
CA LEU A 84 -5.55 17.19 19.78
C LEU A 84 -4.87 15.93 20.36
N PHE A 85 -5.47 14.77 20.13
CA PHE A 85 -4.99 13.49 20.64
C PHE A 85 -4.17 12.71 19.62
N ASP A 86 -3.98 13.25 18.42
CA ASP A 86 -3.26 12.54 17.37
C ASP A 86 -1.76 12.53 17.66
N VAL A 87 -1.16 11.34 17.54
CA VAL A 87 0.26 11.10 17.83
C VAL A 87 0.97 10.65 16.56
N PHE A 88 2.12 11.27 16.29
CA PHE A 88 3.05 10.80 15.28
C PHE A 88 4.45 10.84 15.85
N SER A 89 5.07 9.67 15.98
CA SER A 89 6.40 9.46 16.53
C SER A 89 7.04 8.27 15.83
N ALA A 90 8.33 8.04 16.03
CA ALA A 90 9.04 6.94 15.37
C ALA A 90 8.41 5.56 15.61
N THR A 91 7.82 5.34 16.80
CA THR A 91 7.28 4.03 17.21
C THR A 91 5.77 3.96 17.24
N LYS A 92 5.08 5.10 17.11
CA LYS A 92 3.62 5.16 17.26
C LYS A 92 2.99 6.20 16.35
N LEU A 93 1.99 5.75 15.62
CA LEU A 93 1.02 6.54 14.89
C LEU A 93 -0.35 6.32 15.55
N PHE A 94 -1.04 7.39 15.91
CA PHE A 94 -2.38 7.32 16.49
C PHE A 94 -3.26 8.43 15.93
N LYS A 95 -4.46 8.06 15.48
CA LYS A 95 -5.53 8.97 15.04
C LYS A 95 -6.78 8.70 15.86
N LEU A 96 -7.36 9.76 16.42
CA LEU A 96 -8.69 9.74 16.99
C LEU A 96 -9.61 10.66 16.18
N ASP A 97 -10.73 10.11 15.72
CA ASP A 97 -11.84 10.86 15.15
C ASP A 97 -13.17 10.40 15.74
N PRO A 98 -13.81 11.18 16.63
CA PRO A 98 -15.11 10.82 17.16
C PRO A 98 -16.22 10.77 16.10
N ALA A 99 -16.07 11.51 15.00
CA ALA A 99 -17.00 11.46 13.88
C ALA A 99 -16.75 10.24 12.98
N GLY A 100 -15.57 9.63 13.11
CA GLY A 100 -15.11 8.51 12.31
C GLY A 100 -14.51 8.93 10.97
N PHE A 101 -13.78 8.01 10.36
CA PHE A 101 -13.22 8.13 9.02
C PHE A 101 -13.36 6.80 8.26
N ASP A 102 -13.48 6.91 6.94
CA ASP A 102 -13.61 5.75 6.06
C ASP A 102 -12.23 5.39 5.51
N ASP A 103 -11.68 6.23 4.64
CA ASP A 103 -10.33 6.08 4.10
C ASP A 103 -9.38 7.11 4.72
N LEU A 104 -8.14 6.67 4.96
CA LEU A 104 -7.12 7.53 5.54
C LEU A 104 -5.76 7.25 4.90
N ASP A 105 -5.24 8.24 4.19
CA ASP A 105 -3.91 8.20 3.60
C ASP A 105 -2.95 8.99 4.49
N PHE A 106 -1.90 8.36 5.02
CA PHE A 106 -0.90 9.05 5.85
C PHE A 106 0.25 9.63 5.02
N GLY A 107 0.29 9.37 3.71
CA GLY A 107 1.46 9.69 2.89
C GLY A 107 2.68 8.88 3.34
N PRO A 108 3.91 9.35 3.05
CA PRO A 108 5.16 8.66 3.34
C PRO A 108 5.48 8.65 4.85
N ALA A 109 4.66 7.95 5.63
CA ALA A 109 4.70 7.87 7.08
C ALA A 109 5.70 6.82 7.58
N MET A 110 6.21 5.96 6.69
CA MET A 110 7.19 4.91 7.01
C MET A 110 8.40 4.99 6.09
N ALA A 111 9.52 4.39 6.50
CA ALA A 111 10.71 4.32 5.66
C ALA A 111 10.44 3.43 4.43
N PRO A 112 10.83 3.83 3.21
CA PRO A 112 10.67 2.99 2.01
C PRO A 112 11.57 1.75 2.07
N GLY A 113 11.20 0.72 1.32
CA GLY A 113 11.98 -0.52 1.15
C GLY A 113 11.87 -1.52 2.31
N ILE A 114 10.97 -1.31 3.27
CA ILE A 114 10.68 -2.32 4.31
C ILE A 114 10.03 -3.53 3.66
N GLY A 115 10.63 -4.71 3.84
CA GLY A 115 10.09 -5.97 3.33
C GLY A 115 8.86 -6.44 4.11
N LYS A 116 7.97 -7.19 3.44
CA LYS A 116 6.73 -7.72 4.02
C LYS A 116 6.94 -8.44 5.35
N ASP A 117 7.95 -9.30 5.45
CA ASP A 117 8.19 -10.11 6.65
C ASP A 117 8.59 -9.25 7.86
N VAL A 118 9.38 -8.20 7.61
CA VAL A 118 9.76 -7.24 8.65
C VAL A 118 8.53 -6.46 9.09
N LEU A 119 7.74 -5.98 8.14
CA LEU A 119 6.52 -5.23 8.42
C LEU A 119 5.51 -6.04 9.24
N ALA A 120 5.28 -7.31 8.87
CA ALA A 120 4.35 -8.20 9.56
C ALA A 120 4.77 -8.55 10.99
N GLN A 121 6.08 -8.58 11.28
CA GLN A 121 6.60 -8.85 12.62
C GLN A 121 6.64 -7.59 13.49
N ASP A 122 6.86 -6.43 12.87
CA ASP A 122 7.13 -5.18 13.56
C ASP A 122 5.88 -4.34 13.81
N LEU A 123 4.99 -4.29 12.82
CA LEU A 123 3.85 -3.40 12.80
C LEU A 123 2.64 -4.08 13.44
N LYS A 124 2.11 -3.45 14.48
CA LYS A 124 0.85 -3.85 15.12
C LYS A 124 -0.15 -2.74 14.94
N VAL A 125 -1.30 -3.07 14.37
CA VAL A 125 -2.39 -2.11 14.18
C VAL A 125 -3.60 -2.54 14.99
N SER A 126 -4.25 -1.58 15.62
CA SER A 126 -5.45 -1.77 16.43
C SER A 126 -6.32 -0.52 16.33
N GLY A 127 -7.59 -0.62 16.73
CA GLY A 127 -8.52 0.49 16.62
C GLY A 127 -9.93 0.12 17.04
N SER A 128 -10.87 1.01 16.76
CA SER A 128 -12.29 0.82 17.07
C SER A 128 -13.19 1.43 16.01
N PHE A 129 -14.33 0.81 15.78
CA PHE A 129 -15.41 1.36 14.95
C PHE A 129 -16.32 2.30 15.76
N LEU A 130 -17.06 3.14 15.06
CA LEU A 130 -18.14 3.93 15.64
C LEU A 130 -19.22 2.99 16.18
N GLY A 131 -19.62 3.19 17.45
CA GLY A 131 -20.53 2.28 18.15
C GLY A 131 -19.84 1.15 18.92
N GLY A 132 -18.51 1.06 18.84
CA GLY A 132 -17.70 0.06 19.54
C GLY A 132 -17.32 -1.13 18.66
N GLY A 133 -16.53 -2.05 19.23
CA GLY A 133 -15.93 -3.17 18.49
C GLY A 133 -14.42 -2.99 18.34
N SER A 134 -13.71 -4.12 18.24
CA SER A 134 -12.28 -4.13 17.95
C SER A 134 -12.08 -4.13 16.44
N LEU A 135 -11.15 -3.31 15.98
CA LEU A 135 -10.66 -3.34 14.60
C LEU A 135 -9.76 -4.58 14.42
N GLU A 136 -10.10 -5.46 13.49
CA GLU A 136 -9.17 -6.45 12.97
C GLU A 136 -8.54 -5.91 11.70
N VAL A 137 -7.21 -6.02 11.58
CA VAL A 137 -6.46 -5.36 10.49
C VAL A 137 -5.73 -6.42 9.69
N ASP A 138 -5.99 -6.44 8.40
CA ASP A 138 -5.19 -7.21 7.45
C ASP A 138 -4.14 -6.30 6.80
N LEU A 139 -2.92 -6.83 6.67
CA LEU A 139 -1.78 -6.09 6.13
C LEU A 139 -1.59 -6.45 4.66
N MET A 140 -1.91 -5.51 3.78
CA MET A 140 -1.71 -5.63 2.36
C MET A 140 -0.38 -4.98 1.93
N TYR A 141 0.54 -5.84 1.47
CA TYR A 141 1.83 -5.41 0.93
C TYR A 141 1.75 -5.23 -0.59
N VAL A 142 2.04 -4.02 -1.09
CA VAL A 142 2.07 -3.76 -2.54
C VAL A 142 3.40 -4.25 -3.13
N PRO A 143 3.39 -5.15 -4.14
CA PRO A 143 4.61 -5.61 -4.78
C PRO A 143 5.38 -4.47 -5.44
N GLU A 144 6.70 -4.47 -5.33
CA GLU A 144 7.53 -3.46 -5.99
C GLU A 144 7.38 -3.53 -7.53
N PRO A 145 7.31 -2.38 -8.24
CA PRO A 145 7.13 -2.35 -9.70
C PRO A 145 8.22 -3.13 -10.46
N SER A 146 9.44 -3.16 -9.93
CA SER A 146 10.59 -3.89 -10.47
C SER A 146 10.32 -5.39 -10.60
N SER A 147 9.61 -5.98 -9.64
CA SER A 147 9.27 -7.40 -9.60
C SER A 147 8.30 -7.77 -10.72
N MET A 148 7.31 -6.90 -10.99
CA MET A 148 6.37 -7.09 -12.10
C MET A 148 7.06 -7.02 -13.46
N VAL A 149 8.00 -6.08 -13.61
CA VAL A 149 8.77 -5.92 -14.85
C VAL A 149 9.65 -7.15 -15.10
N MET A 150 10.32 -7.69 -14.07
CA MET A 150 11.16 -8.88 -14.21
C MET A 150 10.36 -10.12 -14.61
N ILE A 151 9.16 -10.31 -14.04
CA ILE A 151 8.26 -11.41 -14.45
C ILE A 151 7.84 -11.23 -15.91
N GLY A 152 7.46 -10.01 -16.31
CA GLY A 152 7.10 -9.70 -17.70
C GLY A 152 8.24 -9.97 -18.69
N LEU A 153 9.45 -9.49 -18.38
CA LEU A 153 10.64 -9.72 -19.20
C LEU A 153 11.05 -11.20 -19.24
N GLY A 154 10.93 -11.92 -18.13
CA GLY A 154 11.17 -13.36 -18.05
C GLY A 154 10.24 -14.15 -18.96
N LEU A 155 8.94 -13.83 -18.96
CA LEU A 155 7.94 -14.47 -19.82
C LEU A 155 8.17 -14.17 -21.31
N ILE A 156 8.52 -12.92 -21.65
CA ILE A 156 8.84 -12.53 -23.03
C ILE A 156 10.12 -13.26 -23.50
N GLY A 157 11.13 -13.38 -22.63
CA GLY A 157 12.35 -14.13 -22.90
C GLY A 157 12.07 -15.61 -23.17
N LEU A 158 11.23 -16.26 -22.36
CA LEU A 158 10.83 -17.65 -22.56
C LEU A 158 10.02 -17.85 -23.85
N ALA A 159 9.10 -16.92 -24.17
CA ALA A 159 8.31 -16.98 -25.39
C ALA A 159 9.15 -16.81 -26.67
N SER A 160 10.18 -15.96 -26.62
CA SER A 160 11.08 -15.74 -27.77
C SER A 160 12.05 -16.90 -28.00
N ILE A 161 12.49 -17.60 -26.95
CA ILE A 161 13.27 -18.85 -27.09
C ILE A 161 12.45 -19.95 -27.75
N ARG A 162 11.15 -20.06 -27.44
CA ARG A 162 10.26 -21.09 -28.01
C ARG A 162 10.09 -20.94 -29.53
N ARG A 163 10.08 -19.71 -30.07
CA ARG A 163 9.98 -19.46 -31.52
C ARG A 163 11.21 -19.86 -32.32
N LYS A 164 12.38 -19.99 -31.69
CA LYS A 164 13.62 -20.35 -32.40
C LYS A 164 13.82 -21.87 -32.55
N ARG A 165 12.95 -22.68 -31.94
CA ARG A 165 13.01 -24.16 -31.93
C ARG A 165 11.93 -24.83 -32.79
N SER A 166 11.01 -24.07 -33.37
CA SER A 166 10.01 -24.56 -34.33
C SER A 166 10.32 -24.04 -35.72
#